data_AF-A0A9X3X8Z6-F1
#
_entry.id   AF-A0A9X3X8Z6-F1
#
_cell.length_a   1.000
_cell.length_b   1.000
_cell.length_c   1.000
_cell.angle_alpha   90.00
_cell.angle_beta   90.00
_cell.angle_gamma   90.00
#
_symmetry.space_group_name_H-M   'P 1'
#
loop_
_entity.id
_entity.type
_entity.pdbx_description
1 polymer ?
#
loop_
_entity_poly.entity_id
_entity_poly.type
_entity_poly.pdbx_seq_one_letter_code
_entity_poly.pdbx_strand_id
1 'polypeptide(L)'
;MPPLTAFAAPPDIEVKLSAIDEETRALGLQKTSEIRAKLPRGGGDVVVRGYESVDILGRKIFAVRAATVHGVVLAVGPRDAADHATELVAALVPGASGGYEDGAFRALTDLNGDGTLDVVLRGSGGTLEVHRIFPTGSAQYDVEMTLAPTEVADVDEDGHLDLVGRVSMPQDDPIRPAFVEVATFEAGRYRARSEAAIAFHTRRADAPLRTPKEKDAPVDDVTRVRRALEQAWHAIHAGRARGAIMEALEKEPVPASLRASFDAHVARIRSALSAQR
;
A
#
# COMPACT_ATOMS: atom_id res chain seq x y z
N MET A 1 -23.14 39.33 -29.19
CA MET A 1 -22.39 38.09 -29.44
C MET A 1 -22.87 37.03 -28.46
N PRO A 2 -23.14 35.79 -28.88
CA PRO A 2 -23.43 34.72 -27.94
C PRO A 2 -22.21 34.51 -27.02
N PRO A 3 -22.40 34.15 -25.75
CA PRO A 3 -21.29 33.79 -24.88
C PRO A 3 -20.60 32.53 -25.43
N LEU A 4 -19.29 32.38 -25.21
CA LEU A 4 -18.50 31.21 -25.65
C LEU A 4 -19.12 29.88 -25.17
N THR A 5 -19.82 29.88 -24.04
CA THR A 5 -20.55 28.74 -23.48
C THR A 5 -21.74 28.28 -24.35
N ALA A 6 -22.23 29.11 -25.28
CA ALA A 6 -23.31 28.74 -26.21
C ALA A 6 -22.83 27.83 -27.36
N PHE A 7 -21.51 27.71 -27.56
CA PHE A 7 -20.91 26.89 -28.62
C PHE A 7 -20.17 25.64 -28.10
N ALA A 8 -20.01 25.53 -26.78
CA ALA A 8 -19.46 24.35 -26.14
C ALA A 8 -20.62 23.43 -25.72
N ALA A 9 -20.66 22.21 -26.26
CA ALA A 9 -21.55 21.19 -25.75
C ALA A 9 -21.29 21.03 -24.24
N PRO A 10 -22.34 20.92 -23.40
CA PRO A 10 -22.15 20.71 -21.99
C PRO A 10 -21.31 19.45 -21.76
N PRO A 11 -20.38 19.49 -20.78
CA PRO A 11 -19.58 18.33 -20.42
C PRO A 11 -20.47 17.11 -20.15
N ASP A 12 -20.36 16.06 -20.96
CA ASP A 12 -21.10 14.81 -20.81
C ASP A 12 -20.12 13.66 -20.56
N ILE A 13 -20.14 13.17 -19.33
CA ILE A 13 -19.29 12.06 -18.90
C ILE A 13 -19.63 10.76 -19.63
N GLU A 14 -20.90 10.53 -20.02
CA GLU A 14 -21.31 9.31 -20.69
C GLU A 14 -20.71 9.21 -22.10
N VAL A 15 -20.54 10.34 -22.80
CA VAL A 15 -19.81 10.38 -24.07
C VAL A 15 -18.35 9.96 -23.89
N LYS A 16 -17.70 10.40 -22.80
CA LYS A 16 -16.31 9.99 -22.48
C LYS A 16 -16.24 8.50 -22.17
N LEU A 17 -17.19 7.99 -21.39
CA LEU A 17 -17.29 6.58 -21.04
C LEU A 17 -17.53 5.68 -22.26
N SER A 18 -18.36 6.12 -23.22
CA SER A 18 -18.54 5.39 -24.48
C SER A 18 -17.26 5.31 -25.29
N ALA A 19 -16.51 6.42 -25.41
CA ALA A 19 -15.22 6.43 -26.12
C ALA A 19 -14.19 5.49 -25.46
N ILE A 20 -14.14 5.46 -24.12
CA ILE A 20 -13.30 4.51 -23.38
C ILE A 20 -13.72 3.06 -23.69
N ASP A 21 -15.02 2.77 -23.73
CA ASP A 21 -15.50 1.40 -23.99
C ASP A 21 -15.19 0.95 -25.43
N GLU A 22 -15.13 1.87 -26.39
CA GLU A 22 -14.66 1.58 -27.75
C GLU A 22 -13.15 1.30 -27.80
N GLU A 23 -12.34 2.16 -27.16
CA GLU A 23 -10.89 1.99 -27.03
C GLU A 23 -10.53 0.65 -26.39
N THR A 24 -11.09 0.37 -25.21
CA THR A 24 -10.76 -0.82 -24.43
C THR A 24 -11.24 -2.10 -25.11
N ARG A 25 -12.39 -2.06 -25.79
CA ARG A 25 -12.85 -3.19 -26.63
C ARG A 25 -11.90 -3.46 -27.78
N ALA A 26 -11.37 -2.43 -28.44
CA ALA A 26 -10.38 -2.59 -29.50
C ALA A 26 -9.06 -3.23 -29.00
N LEU A 27 -8.77 -3.10 -27.71
CA LEU A 27 -7.66 -3.76 -27.03
C LEU A 27 -8.00 -5.16 -26.51
N GLY A 28 -9.22 -5.66 -26.76
CA GLY A 28 -9.68 -6.95 -26.25
C GLY A 28 -9.92 -6.98 -24.73
N LEU A 29 -10.06 -5.81 -24.11
CA LEU A 29 -10.31 -5.67 -22.68
C LEU A 29 -11.81 -5.73 -22.38
N GLN A 30 -12.17 -6.32 -21.24
CA GLN A 30 -13.52 -6.38 -20.71
C GLN A 30 -13.62 -5.56 -19.43
N LYS A 31 -14.67 -4.75 -19.30
CA LYS A 31 -14.93 -3.98 -18.08
C LYS A 31 -15.34 -4.92 -16.95
N THR A 32 -14.61 -4.90 -15.84
CA THR A 32 -14.86 -5.74 -14.67
C THR A 32 -15.39 -4.95 -13.48
N SER A 33 -15.12 -3.65 -13.44
CA SER A 33 -15.55 -2.76 -12.36
C SER A 33 -15.87 -1.35 -12.86
N GLU A 34 -16.80 -0.68 -12.18
CA GLU A 34 -17.14 0.71 -12.39
C GLU A 34 -17.52 1.32 -11.04
N ILE A 35 -16.88 2.44 -10.70
CA ILE A 35 -17.06 3.14 -9.44
C ILE A 35 -17.32 4.60 -9.78
N ARG A 36 -18.39 5.16 -9.23
CA ARG A 36 -18.83 6.54 -9.50
C ARG A 36 -18.81 7.36 -8.22
N ALA A 37 -18.37 8.60 -8.31
CA ALA A 37 -18.40 9.54 -7.19
C ALA A 37 -18.58 10.99 -7.71
N LYS A 38 -18.73 11.91 -6.76
CA LYS A 38 -18.70 13.36 -7.01
C LYS A 38 -17.38 13.92 -6.51
N LEU A 39 -16.67 14.65 -7.37
CA LEU A 39 -15.47 15.36 -6.96
C LEU A 39 -15.80 16.45 -5.93
N PRO A 40 -14.96 16.64 -4.90
CA PRO A 40 -15.10 17.72 -3.93
C PRO A 40 -15.14 19.10 -4.59
N ARG A 41 -15.66 20.09 -3.86
CA ARG A 41 -15.65 21.52 -4.25
C ARG A 41 -16.29 21.80 -5.62
N GLY A 42 -17.28 21.00 -6.01
CA GLY A 42 -18.01 21.19 -7.27
C GLY A 42 -17.27 20.72 -8.51
N GLY A 43 -16.27 19.84 -8.39
CA GLY A 43 -15.50 19.30 -9.51
C GLY A 43 -16.28 18.40 -10.49
N GLY A 44 -17.56 18.11 -10.21
CA GLY A 44 -18.44 17.33 -11.08
C GLY A 44 -18.39 15.83 -10.82
N ASP A 45 -18.96 15.06 -11.74
CA ASP A 45 -18.91 13.59 -11.70
C ASP A 45 -17.53 13.07 -12.05
N VAL A 46 -17.14 11.98 -11.38
CA VAL A 46 -15.98 11.16 -11.71
C VAL A 46 -16.38 9.69 -11.74
N VAL A 47 -15.86 8.97 -12.71
CA VAL A 47 -16.06 7.52 -12.88
C VAL A 47 -14.72 6.85 -13.11
N VAL A 48 -14.41 5.82 -12.33
CA VAL A 48 -13.23 4.97 -12.49
C VAL A 48 -13.70 3.58 -12.91
N ARG A 49 -13.05 3.03 -13.94
CA ARG A 49 -13.35 1.70 -14.47
C ARG A 49 -12.09 0.85 -14.49
N GLY A 50 -12.23 -0.38 -14.02
CA GLY A 50 -11.22 -1.42 -14.16
C GLY A 50 -11.58 -2.35 -15.30
N TYR A 51 -10.56 -2.79 -16.03
CA TYR A 51 -10.66 -3.67 -17.18
C TYR A 51 -9.69 -4.84 -17.05
N GLU A 52 -10.06 -5.99 -17.60
CA GLU A 52 -9.27 -7.22 -17.59
C GLU A 52 -9.27 -7.87 -18.98
N SER A 53 -8.18 -8.55 -19.33
CA SER A 53 -8.12 -9.51 -20.42
C SER A 53 -7.02 -10.53 -20.15
N VAL A 54 -6.71 -11.34 -21.16
CA VAL A 54 -5.65 -12.35 -21.12
C VAL A 54 -4.75 -12.14 -22.33
N ASP A 55 -3.43 -12.10 -22.11
CA ASP A 55 -2.45 -11.98 -23.19
C ASP A 55 -2.27 -13.31 -23.96
N ILE A 56 -1.43 -13.30 -25.01
CA ILE A 56 -1.16 -14.47 -25.85
C ILE A 56 -0.51 -15.65 -25.08
N LEU A 57 0.04 -15.40 -23.89
CA LEU A 57 0.66 -16.40 -23.03
C LEU A 57 -0.32 -16.91 -21.94
N GLY A 58 -1.58 -16.48 -21.97
CA GLY A 58 -2.56 -16.88 -20.96
C GLY A 58 -2.48 -16.08 -19.66
N ARG A 59 -1.67 -15.00 -19.61
CA ARG A 59 -1.52 -14.18 -18.39
C ARG A 59 -2.58 -13.10 -18.35
N LYS A 60 -3.14 -12.84 -17.17
CA LYS A 60 -4.06 -11.71 -16.98
C LYS A 60 -3.36 -10.39 -17.25
N ILE A 61 -4.03 -9.50 -17.95
CA ILE A 61 -3.64 -8.10 -18.14
C ILE A 61 -4.76 -7.21 -17.67
N PHE A 62 -4.40 -6.05 -17.11
CA PHE A 62 -5.34 -5.11 -16.53
C PHE A 62 -5.16 -3.72 -17.13
N ALA A 63 -6.22 -2.92 -17.05
CA ALA A 63 -6.14 -1.50 -17.33
C ALA A 63 -7.14 -0.73 -16.46
N VAL A 64 -6.81 0.53 -16.18
CA VAL A 64 -7.70 1.45 -15.47
C VAL A 64 -7.90 2.72 -16.28
N ARG A 65 -9.13 3.22 -16.26
CA ARG A 65 -9.52 4.51 -16.83
C ARG A 65 -10.32 5.28 -15.80
N ALA A 66 -9.91 6.51 -15.50
CA ALA A 66 -10.70 7.46 -14.73
C ALA A 66 -11.13 8.61 -15.64
N ALA A 67 -12.42 8.92 -15.66
CA ALA A 67 -12.98 10.02 -16.42
C ALA A 67 -13.73 10.97 -15.50
N THR A 68 -13.60 12.26 -15.77
CA THR A 68 -14.44 13.32 -15.22
C THR A 68 -15.29 13.90 -16.35
N VAL A 69 -16.16 14.85 -15.99
CA VAL A 69 -16.85 15.67 -16.99
C VAL A 69 -15.89 16.40 -17.95
N HIS A 70 -14.65 16.67 -17.53
CA HIS A 70 -13.65 17.37 -18.35
C HIS A 70 -12.87 16.44 -19.29
N GLY A 71 -12.85 15.13 -19.06
CA GLY A 71 -12.13 14.17 -19.90
C GLY A 71 -11.59 12.98 -19.13
N VAL A 72 -10.76 12.17 -19.80
CA VAL A 72 -10.01 11.08 -19.16
C VAL A 72 -8.84 11.69 -18.39
N VAL A 73 -8.79 11.46 -17.08
CA VAL A 73 -7.82 12.05 -16.16
C VAL A 73 -6.79 11.05 -15.65
N LEU A 74 -7.04 9.74 -15.82
CA LEU A 74 -6.10 8.66 -15.56
C LEU A 74 -6.30 7.58 -16.62
N ALA A 75 -5.22 7.11 -17.23
CA ALA A 75 -5.21 5.99 -18.15
C ALA A 75 -3.94 5.17 -17.96
N VAL A 76 -4.09 3.98 -17.38
CA VAL A 76 -2.95 3.09 -17.08
C VAL A 76 -3.23 1.71 -17.66
N GLY A 77 -2.22 1.10 -18.29
CA GLY A 77 -2.32 -0.22 -18.90
C GLY A 77 -3.14 -0.29 -20.20
N PRO A 78 -3.07 -1.42 -20.91
CA PRO A 78 -2.38 -2.65 -20.51
C PRO A 78 -0.89 -2.71 -20.94
N ARG A 79 -0.40 -1.72 -21.70
CA ARG A 79 0.96 -1.73 -22.29
C ARG A 79 2.06 -1.35 -21.29
N ASP A 80 1.73 -0.60 -20.25
CA ASP A 80 2.68 -0.05 -19.28
C ASP A 80 2.77 -0.89 -17.98
N ALA A 81 2.28 -2.14 -18.01
CA ALA A 81 2.17 -3.00 -16.82
C ALA A 81 3.51 -3.40 -16.16
N ALA A 82 4.63 -3.17 -16.85
CA ALA A 82 5.96 -3.37 -16.28
C ALA A 82 6.41 -2.20 -15.40
N ASP A 83 5.92 -0.99 -15.69
CA ASP A 83 6.35 0.25 -15.05
C ASP A 83 5.33 0.79 -14.05
N HIS A 84 4.07 0.34 -14.14
CA HIS A 84 2.96 0.83 -13.31
C HIS A 84 2.02 -0.28 -12.86
N ALA A 85 1.40 -0.05 -11.71
CA ALA A 85 0.22 -0.78 -11.25
C ALA A 85 -0.97 -0.56 -12.20
N THR A 86 -1.64 -1.63 -12.63
CA THR A 86 -2.64 -1.59 -13.71
C THR A 86 -4.00 -2.17 -13.31
N GLU A 87 -4.09 -2.83 -12.17
CA GLU A 87 -5.33 -3.41 -11.66
C GLU A 87 -6.04 -2.40 -10.73
N LEU A 88 -7.31 -2.11 -10.99
CA LEU A 88 -8.11 -1.25 -10.10
C LEU A 88 -8.40 -1.97 -8.79
N VAL A 89 -8.02 -1.38 -7.67
CA VAL A 89 -8.39 -1.87 -6.35
C VAL A 89 -9.68 -1.18 -5.91
N ALA A 90 -10.81 -1.85 -6.12
CA ALA A 90 -12.14 -1.28 -5.81
C ALA A 90 -12.34 -1.03 -4.30
N ALA A 91 -11.76 -1.89 -3.47
CA ALA A 91 -11.73 -1.72 -2.03
C ALA A 91 -10.52 -2.45 -1.41
N LEU A 92 -10.00 -1.92 -0.30
CA LEU A 92 -9.06 -2.63 0.57
C LEU A 92 -9.67 -2.71 1.96
N VAL A 93 -9.62 -3.91 2.52
CA VAL A 93 -9.84 -4.13 3.96
C VAL A 93 -8.48 -4.09 4.64
N PRO A 94 -8.34 -3.50 5.84
CA PRO A 94 -7.12 -3.53 6.61
C PRO A 94 -6.61 -4.96 6.76
N GLY A 95 -5.29 -5.14 6.63
CA GLY A 95 -4.66 -6.46 6.72
C GLY A 95 -4.89 -7.13 8.08
N ALA A 96 -4.88 -8.47 8.10
CA ALA A 96 -5.24 -9.33 9.25
C ALA A 96 -4.32 -9.22 10.51
N SER A 97 -3.50 -8.18 10.62
CA SER A 97 -2.43 -8.07 11.62
C SER A 97 -2.76 -7.21 12.86
N GLY A 98 -4.04 -7.15 13.25
CA GLY A 98 -4.45 -6.88 14.63
C GLY A 98 -5.34 -5.67 14.82
N GLY A 99 -6.55 -5.88 15.34
CA GLY A 99 -7.30 -4.93 16.16
C GLY A 99 -7.90 -3.67 15.50
N TYR A 100 -7.52 -3.31 14.28
CA TYR A 100 -8.08 -2.15 13.58
C TYR A 100 -9.43 -2.53 12.95
N GLU A 101 -10.52 -2.42 13.73
CA GLU A 101 -11.88 -2.81 13.28
C GLU A 101 -12.66 -1.68 12.57
N ASP A 102 -12.10 -0.49 12.36
CA ASP A 102 -12.78 0.54 11.57
C ASP A 102 -11.88 1.07 10.45
N GLY A 103 -12.41 1.02 9.23
CA GLY A 103 -11.76 1.53 8.02
C GLY A 103 -11.74 0.48 6.92
N ALA A 104 -12.31 0.80 5.77
CA ALA A 104 -12.08 0.06 4.53
C ALA A 104 -11.88 1.11 3.45
N PHE A 105 -10.76 1.04 2.74
CA PHE A 105 -10.59 1.87 1.55
C PHE A 105 -11.64 1.44 0.53
N ARG A 106 -12.25 2.41 -0.14
CA ARG A 106 -13.03 2.21 -1.37
C ARG A 106 -12.46 3.17 -2.40
N ALA A 107 -12.30 2.74 -3.64
CA ALA A 107 -11.81 3.67 -4.65
C ALA A 107 -12.74 4.89 -4.76
N LEU A 108 -12.16 6.04 -5.04
CA LEU A 108 -12.83 7.35 -5.00
C LEU A 108 -13.29 7.76 -3.59
N THR A 109 -12.56 7.36 -2.54
CA THR A 109 -12.59 8.00 -1.23
C THR A 109 -11.29 8.75 -0.98
N ASP A 110 -11.34 9.73 -0.09
CA ASP A 110 -10.16 10.39 0.45
C ASP A 110 -9.48 9.44 1.42
N LEU A 111 -8.35 8.85 1.00
CA LEU A 111 -7.65 7.82 1.77
C LEU A 111 -6.83 8.47 2.89
N ASN A 112 -6.21 9.61 2.60
CA ASN A 112 -5.20 10.26 3.45
C ASN A 112 -5.64 11.58 4.09
N GLY A 113 -6.90 11.98 3.92
CA GLY A 113 -7.47 13.17 4.54
C GLY A 113 -7.10 14.49 3.85
N ASP A 114 -6.54 14.46 2.65
CA ASP A 114 -6.10 15.68 1.94
C ASP A 114 -7.26 16.43 1.25
N GLY A 115 -8.46 15.86 1.29
CA GLY A 115 -9.69 16.41 0.71
C GLY A 115 -9.85 16.14 -0.78
N THR A 116 -9.02 15.27 -1.36
CA THR A 116 -9.14 14.79 -2.75
C THR A 116 -9.57 13.33 -2.79
N LEU A 117 -10.08 12.87 -3.94
CA LEU A 117 -10.48 11.46 -4.07
C LEU A 117 -9.29 10.65 -4.60
N ASP A 118 -9.06 9.51 -3.99
CA ASP A 118 -7.94 8.64 -4.33
C ASP A 118 -8.38 7.38 -5.08
N VAL A 119 -7.49 6.92 -5.96
CA VAL A 119 -7.58 5.65 -6.66
C VAL A 119 -6.35 4.85 -6.32
N VAL A 120 -6.56 3.62 -5.84
CA VAL A 120 -5.47 2.68 -5.59
C VAL A 120 -5.41 1.68 -6.73
N LEU A 121 -4.20 1.51 -7.28
CA LEU A 121 -3.89 0.54 -8.31
C LEU A 121 -3.00 -0.55 -7.72
N ARG A 122 -3.11 -1.78 -8.26
CA ARG A 122 -2.28 -2.92 -7.89
C ARG A 122 -1.44 -3.41 -9.07
N GLY A 123 -0.16 -3.63 -8.81
CA GLY A 123 0.80 -4.25 -9.72
C GLY A 123 0.81 -5.77 -9.61
N SER A 124 1.46 -6.43 -10.56
CA SER A 124 1.53 -7.90 -10.63
C SER A 124 2.18 -8.56 -9.41
N GLY A 125 3.05 -7.84 -8.68
CA GLY A 125 3.65 -8.27 -7.42
C GLY A 125 2.80 -7.99 -6.17
N GLY A 126 1.57 -7.49 -6.32
CA GLY A 126 0.73 -7.04 -5.21
C GLY A 126 1.04 -5.62 -4.69
N THR A 127 1.99 -4.93 -5.32
CA THR A 127 2.42 -3.58 -4.96
C THR A 127 1.31 -2.57 -5.24
N LEU A 128 1.10 -1.63 -4.33
CA LEU A 128 0.07 -0.60 -4.42
C LEU A 128 0.66 0.73 -4.93
N GLU A 129 -0.08 1.39 -5.81
CA GLU A 129 0.14 2.79 -6.21
C GLU A 129 -1.11 3.60 -5.88
N VAL A 130 -0.93 4.82 -5.37
CA VAL A 130 -2.04 5.70 -4.99
C VAL A 130 -2.02 6.94 -5.87
N HIS A 131 -3.15 7.24 -6.50
CA HIS A 131 -3.34 8.39 -7.36
C HIS A 131 -4.44 9.28 -6.81
N ARG A 132 -4.15 10.58 -6.66
CA ARG A 132 -5.16 11.61 -6.44
C ARG A 132 -5.82 12.01 -7.74
N ILE A 133 -7.14 12.18 -7.71
CA ILE A 133 -7.95 12.53 -8.86
C ILE A 133 -8.42 13.98 -8.78
N PHE A 134 -8.09 14.76 -9.81
CA PHE A 134 -8.51 16.14 -10.01
C PHE A 134 -9.55 16.25 -11.12
N PRO A 135 -10.28 17.37 -11.21
CA PRO A 135 -11.21 17.61 -12.30
C PRO A 135 -10.58 17.46 -13.69
N THR A 136 -9.32 17.88 -13.87
CA THR A 136 -8.65 17.93 -15.19
C THR A 136 -7.39 17.07 -15.28
N GLY A 137 -7.15 16.18 -14.32
CA GLY A 137 -5.95 15.35 -14.32
C GLY A 137 -5.86 14.44 -13.11
N SER A 138 -4.77 13.70 -13.00
CA SER A 138 -4.42 12.93 -11.82
C SER A 138 -2.94 13.13 -11.53
N ALA A 139 -2.53 12.79 -10.31
CA ALA A 139 -1.13 12.65 -9.99
C ALA A 139 -0.95 11.47 -9.05
N GLN A 140 0.16 10.77 -9.19
CA GLN A 140 0.57 9.75 -8.23
C GLN A 140 1.13 10.43 -6.98
N TYR A 141 0.87 9.87 -5.80
CA TYR A 141 1.59 10.27 -4.60
C TYR A 141 2.98 9.65 -4.58
N ASP A 142 3.97 10.44 -4.15
CA ASP A 142 5.28 9.88 -3.81
C ASP A 142 5.14 8.94 -2.61
N VAL A 143 5.74 7.76 -2.69
CA VAL A 143 5.80 6.78 -1.61
C VAL A 143 7.26 6.54 -1.24
N GLU A 144 7.64 7.01 -0.07
CA GLU A 144 8.97 6.85 0.50
C GLU A 144 8.97 5.66 1.46
N MET A 145 9.06 4.45 0.90
CA MET A 145 9.18 3.18 1.63
C MET A 145 10.26 2.30 1.01
N THR A 146 10.85 1.43 1.83
CA THR A 146 11.83 0.43 1.34
C THR A 146 11.11 -0.83 0.87
N LEU A 147 10.11 -1.26 1.63
CA LEU A 147 9.18 -2.31 1.26
C LEU A 147 8.08 -1.70 0.42
N ALA A 148 7.84 -2.27 -0.76
CA ALA A 148 6.70 -1.88 -1.56
C ALA A 148 5.40 -2.09 -0.75
N PRO A 149 4.48 -1.12 -0.77
CA PRO A 149 3.23 -1.24 -0.03
C PRO A 149 2.36 -2.32 -0.65
N THR A 150 1.78 -3.18 0.18
CA THR A 150 0.88 -4.28 -0.24
C THR A 150 -0.47 -4.22 0.45
N GLU A 151 -0.57 -3.42 1.51
CA GLU A 151 -1.72 -3.30 2.40
C GLU A 151 -1.92 -1.83 2.81
N VAL A 152 -3.09 -1.57 3.40
CA VAL A 152 -3.40 -0.31 4.08
C VAL A 152 -3.89 -0.57 5.49
N ALA A 153 -3.65 0.35 6.42
CA ALA A 153 -4.18 0.32 7.79
C ALA A 153 -4.07 1.72 8.41
N ASP A 154 -4.98 2.09 9.30
CA ASP A 154 -4.84 3.28 10.16
C ASP A 154 -3.87 2.94 11.30
N VAL A 155 -2.57 3.26 11.16
CA VAL A 155 -1.53 2.79 12.09
C VAL A 155 -1.27 3.74 13.25
N ASP A 156 -1.68 4.99 13.12
CA ASP A 156 -1.56 6.04 14.13
C ASP A 156 -2.89 6.47 14.77
N GLU A 157 -4.00 5.85 14.35
CA GLU A 157 -5.36 6.03 14.87
C GLU A 157 -5.87 7.46 14.63
N ASP A 158 -5.45 8.08 13.53
CA ASP A 158 -5.88 9.42 13.13
C ASP A 158 -7.18 9.42 12.30
N GLY A 159 -7.68 8.24 11.94
CA GLY A 159 -8.89 8.04 11.13
C GLY A 159 -8.65 8.02 9.62
N HIS A 160 -7.40 8.15 9.18
CA HIS A 160 -6.96 8.02 7.80
C HIS A 160 -6.16 6.73 7.61
N LEU A 161 -6.06 6.25 6.37
CA LEU A 161 -5.36 5.00 6.09
C LEU A 161 -3.90 5.28 5.71
N ASP A 162 -3.01 4.48 6.26
CA ASP A 162 -1.58 4.48 5.94
C ASP A 162 -1.21 3.32 5.04
N LEU A 163 -0.03 3.41 4.42
CA LEU A 163 0.52 2.33 3.59
C LEU A 163 1.35 1.36 4.43
N VAL A 164 1.16 0.07 4.18
CA VAL A 164 1.86 -1.02 4.88
C VAL A 164 2.56 -1.94 3.89
N GLY A 165 3.86 -2.10 4.05
CA GLY A 165 4.70 -3.04 3.31
C GLY A 165 5.10 -4.21 4.21
N ARG A 166 5.07 -5.44 3.66
CA ARG A 166 5.47 -6.65 4.39
C ARG A 166 6.47 -7.49 3.61
N VAL A 167 7.40 -8.09 4.35
CA VAL A 167 8.22 -9.14 3.79
C VAL A 167 7.44 -10.46 3.77
N SER A 168 7.33 -11.07 2.58
CA SER A 168 6.78 -12.42 2.45
C SER A 168 7.72 -13.46 3.07
N MET A 169 7.18 -14.31 3.95
CA MET A 169 7.92 -15.38 4.60
C MET A 169 7.51 -16.75 4.02
N PRO A 170 8.48 -17.67 3.79
CA PRO A 170 8.17 -19.06 3.48
C PRO A 170 7.26 -19.68 4.55
N GLN A 171 6.30 -20.51 4.14
CA GLN A 171 5.35 -21.13 5.08
C GLN A 171 6.01 -22.15 6.03
N ASP A 172 7.11 -22.75 5.57
CA ASP A 172 7.91 -23.77 6.25
C ASP A 172 9.03 -23.17 7.12
N ASP A 173 9.21 -21.84 7.10
CA ASP A 173 10.11 -21.18 8.03
C ASP A 173 9.63 -21.43 9.47
N PRO A 174 10.48 -21.89 10.40
CA PRO A 174 10.05 -22.19 11.76
C PRO A 174 9.84 -20.93 12.60
N ILE A 175 10.51 -19.80 12.28
CA ILE A 175 10.45 -18.56 13.04
C ILE A 175 9.36 -17.64 12.51
N ARG A 176 9.22 -17.44 11.19
CA ARG A 176 8.17 -16.60 10.56
C ARG A 176 7.95 -15.22 11.24
N PRO A 177 8.96 -14.36 11.31
CA PRO A 177 8.79 -13.00 11.82
C PRO A 177 7.92 -12.17 10.89
N ALA A 178 7.11 -11.29 11.47
CA ALA A 178 6.34 -10.29 10.75
C ALA A 178 7.18 -9.01 10.58
N PHE A 179 7.98 -8.94 9.51
CA PHE A 179 8.67 -7.69 9.14
C PHE A 179 7.72 -6.77 8.38
N VAL A 180 7.44 -5.63 9.00
CA VAL A 180 6.47 -4.63 8.54
C VAL A 180 7.12 -3.26 8.53
N GLU A 181 6.98 -2.55 7.43
CA GLU A 181 7.27 -1.12 7.30
C GLU A 181 5.94 -0.39 7.06
N VAL A 182 5.78 0.78 7.67
CA VAL A 182 4.60 1.62 7.49
C VAL A 182 5.03 2.97 6.95
N ALA A 183 4.17 3.62 6.17
CA ALA A 183 4.33 5.01 5.78
C ALA A 183 3.03 5.75 5.96
N THR A 184 3.07 6.83 6.74
CA THR A 184 1.92 7.71 6.95
C THR A 184 1.98 8.92 6.02
N PHE A 185 0.84 9.55 5.78
CA PHE A 185 0.76 10.68 4.87
C PHE A 185 1.18 11.99 5.54
N GLU A 186 2.25 12.60 5.04
CA GLU A 186 2.79 13.86 5.58
C GLU A 186 3.32 14.74 4.44
N ALA A 187 2.92 16.00 4.44
CA ALA A 187 3.37 17.00 3.47
C ALA A 187 3.19 16.56 2.00
N GLY A 188 2.05 15.94 1.69
CA GLY A 188 1.66 15.59 0.32
C GLY A 188 2.25 14.29 -0.22
N ARG A 189 2.81 13.43 0.63
CA ARG A 189 3.39 12.13 0.25
C ARG A 189 3.34 11.13 1.40
N TYR A 190 3.47 9.83 1.11
CA TYR A 190 3.61 8.80 2.14
C TYR A 190 5.06 8.66 2.55
N ARG A 191 5.37 8.73 3.85
CA ARG A 191 6.73 8.66 4.36
C ARG A 191 6.89 7.60 5.43
N ALA A 192 7.87 6.70 5.25
CA ALA A 192 8.27 5.75 6.29
C ALA A 192 9.05 6.40 7.45
N ARG A 193 9.40 7.68 7.32
CA ARG A 193 10.12 8.49 8.32
C ARG A 193 9.32 9.69 8.83
N SER A 194 7.99 9.69 8.63
CA SER A 194 7.12 10.66 9.30
C SER A 194 7.18 10.46 10.82
N GLU A 195 6.75 11.48 11.57
CA GLU A 195 6.66 11.41 13.03
C GLU A 195 5.81 10.22 13.49
N ALA A 196 4.64 10.02 12.86
CA ALA A 196 3.72 8.94 13.17
C ALA A 196 4.28 7.55 12.84
N ALA A 197 4.94 7.37 11.68
CA ALA A 197 5.58 6.10 11.33
C ALA A 197 6.72 5.75 12.31
N ILE A 198 7.53 6.73 12.70
CA ILE A 198 8.59 6.56 13.71
C ILE A 198 7.97 6.19 15.07
N ALA A 199 6.87 6.84 15.46
CA ALA A 199 6.17 6.54 16.70
C ALA A 199 5.59 5.11 16.70
N PHE A 200 4.96 4.69 15.60
CA PHE A 200 4.48 3.31 15.42
C PHE A 200 5.62 2.30 15.62
N HIS A 201 6.74 2.51 14.94
CA HIS A 201 7.89 1.62 15.04
C HIS A 201 8.55 1.66 16.41
N THR A 202 8.58 2.81 17.08
CA THR A 202 9.08 2.92 18.46
C THR A 202 8.22 2.10 19.43
N ARG A 203 6.89 2.22 19.36
CA ARG A 203 5.96 1.42 20.19
C ARG A 203 6.17 -0.08 19.99
N ARG A 204 6.38 -0.53 18.75
CA ARG A 204 6.62 -1.95 18.43
C ARG A 204 8.00 -2.43 18.88
N ALA A 205 9.03 -1.58 18.78
CA ALA A 205 10.38 -1.88 19.26
C ALA A 205 10.43 -2.02 20.78
N ASP A 206 9.67 -1.19 21.51
CA ASP A 206 9.64 -1.17 22.97
C ASP A 206 8.56 -2.05 23.58
N ALA A 207 7.73 -2.69 22.75
CA ALA A 207 6.65 -3.55 23.21
C ALA A 207 7.22 -4.60 24.18
N PRO A 208 6.80 -4.59 25.46
CA PRO A 208 7.41 -5.44 26.45
C PRO A 208 7.18 -6.89 26.07
N LEU A 209 8.19 -7.73 26.29
CA LEU A 209 7.96 -9.16 26.40
C LEU A 209 6.95 -9.33 27.53
N ARG A 210 5.72 -9.75 27.20
CA ARG A 210 4.69 -10.08 28.18
C ARG A 210 5.37 -10.85 29.31
N THR A 211 5.55 -10.23 30.47
CA THR A 211 6.17 -10.89 31.61
C THR A 211 5.20 -12.00 31.98
N PRO A 212 5.61 -13.28 31.91
CA PRO A 212 4.76 -14.36 32.36
C PRO A 212 4.35 -14.00 33.80
N LYS A 213 3.05 -13.94 34.10
CA LYS A 213 2.64 -14.01 35.50
C LYS A 213 3.19 -15.32 36.05
N GLU A 214 3.37 -15.43 37.36
CA GLU A 214 3.92 -16.62 38.03
C GLU A 214 3.21 -17.96 37.67
N LYS A 215 2.05 -17.90 37.01
CA LYS A 215 1.26 -19.04 36.53
C LYS A 215 1.28 -19.25 35.01
N ASP A 216 1.92 -18.37 34.25
CA ASP A 216 2.01 -18.48 32.79
C ASP A 216 3.17 -19.41 32.43
N ALA A 217 2.96 -20.27 31.42
CA ALA A 217 4.01 -21.11 30.88
C ALA A 217 5.16 -20.22 30.33
N PRO A 218 6.43 -20.68 30.40
CA PRO A 218 7.55 -19.98 29.77
C PRO A 218 7.25 -19.71 28.29
N VAL A 219 7.63 -18.52 27.81
CA VAL A 219 7.57 -18.21 26.38
C VAL A 219 8.50 -19.19 25.65
N ASP A 220 7.97 -19.89 24.65
CA ASP A 220 8.75 -20.83 23.87
C ASP A 220 9.85 -20.12 23.06
N ASP A 221 10.92 -20.86 22.72
CA ASP A 221 12.07 -20.28 22.02
C ASP A 221 11.72 -19.69 20.66
N VAL A 222 10.76 -20.28 19.93
CA VAL A 222 10.34 -19.76 18.62
C VAL A 222 9.72 -18.38 18.79
N THR A 223 8.78 -18.23 19.73
CA THR A 223 8.13 -16.95 20.01
C THR A 223 9.12 -15.89 20.49
N ARG A 224 10.05 -16.25 21.37
CA ARG A 224 11.08 -15.32 21.86
C ARG A 224 11.98 -14.83 20.72
N VAL A 225 12.54 -15.75 19.94
CA VAL A 225 13.46 -15.43 18.85
C VAL A 225 12.75 -14.66 17.73
N ARG A 226 11.50 -15.00 17.41
CA ARG A 226 10.63 -14.22 16.50
C ARG A 226 10.53 -12.77 16.95
N ARG A 227 10.20 -12.54 18.23
CA ARG A 227 10.05 -11.20 18.78
C ARG A 227 11.34 -10.40 18.77
N ALA A 228 12.48 -11.02 19.08
CA ALA A 228 13.78 -10.35 19.01
C ALA A 228 14.06 -9.81 17.59
N LEU A 229 13.75 -10.60 16.55
CA LEU A 229 13.88 -10.16 15.16
C LEU A 229 12.92 -9.02 14.80
N GLU A 230 11.64 -9.12 15.19
CA GLU A 230 10.62 -8.09 14.92
C GLU A 230 10.93 -6.78 15.65
N GLN A 231 11.34 -6.84 16.91
CA GLN A 231 11.75 -5.65 17.68
C GLN A 231 12.99 -5.00 17.08
N ALA A 232 13.97 -5.79 16.65
CA ALA A 232 15.16 -5.26 15.97
C ALA A 232 14.79 -4.56 14.65
N TRP A 233 13.93 -5.18 13.84
CA TRP A 233 13.40 -4.58 12.62
C TRP A 233 12.76 -3.21 12.90
N HIS A 234 11.81 -3.17 13.84
CA HIS A 234 11.13 -1.92 14.21
C HIS A 234 12.07 -0.88 14.83
N ALA A 235 13.03 -1.28 15.65
CA ALA A 235 14.02 -0.39 16.25
C ALA A 235 14.80 0.38 15.16
N ILE A 236 15.13 -0.27 14.05
CA ILE A 236 15.86 0.37 12.96
C ILE A 236 14.95 1.35 12.18
N HIS A 237 13.71 0.98 11.91
CA HIS A 237 12.74 1.90 11.29
C HIS A 237 12.38 3.08 12.21
N ALA A 238 12.45 2.89 13.53
CA ALA A 238 12.37 3.97 14.52
C ALA A 238 13.63 4.87 14.57
N GLY A 239 14.65 4.61 13.76
CA GLY A 239 15.86 5.43 13.67
C GLY A 239 16.92 5.15 14.74
N ARG A 240 16.82 4.03 15.47
CA ARG A 240 17.82 3.66 16.48
C ARG A 240 19.13 3.20 15.84
N ALA A 241 20.21 3.27 16.63
CA ALA A 241 21.56 2.95 16.17
C ALA A 241 21.68 1.49 15.72
N ARG A 242 21.80 1.29 14.40
CA ARG A 242 21.90 -0.03 13.77
C ARG A 242 22.96 -0.94 14.39
N GLY A 243 24.15 -0.41 14.67
CA GLY A 243 25.26 -1.20 15.20
C GLY A 243 24.90 -1.92 16.50
N ALA A 244 24.29 -1.21 17.45
CA ALA A 244 23.86 -1.76 18.72
C ALA A 244 22.75 -2.83 18.57
N ILE A 245 21.84 -2.63 17.62
CA ILE A 245 20.75 -3.57 17.34
C ILE A 245 21.30 -4.88 16.75
N MET A 246 22.22 -4.78 15.81
CA MET A 246 22.84 -5.97 15.21
C MET A 246 23.69 -6.74 16.23
N GLU A 247 24.43 -6.03 17.09
CA GLU A 247 25.19 -6.64 18.18
C GLU A 247 24.28 -7.38 19.17
N ALA A 248 23.11 -6.80 19.49
CA ALA A 248 22.12 -7.46 20.35
C ALA A 248 21.58 -8.75 19.71
N LEU A 249 21.24 -8.72 18.41
CA LEU A 249 20.80 -9.92 17.69
C LEU A 249 21.88 -11.02 17.63
N GLU A 250 23.15 -10.65 17.47
CA GLU A 250 24.26 -11.61 17.46
C GLU A 250 24.45 -12.30 18.81
N LYS A 251 24.11 -11.61 19.92
CA LYS A 251 24.15 -12.13 21.29
C LYS A 251 22.88 -12.88 21.69
N GLU A 252 21.83 -12.89 20.85
CA GLU A 252 20.57 -13.55 21.16
C GLU A 252 20.79 -15.08 21.31
N PRO A 253 20.35 -15.68 22.43
CA PRO A 253 20.45 -17.12 22.60
C PRO A 253 19.44 -17.81 21.68
N VAL A 254 19.91 -18.53 20.67
CA VAL A 254 19.03 -19.24 19.71
C VAL A 254 19.35 -20.74 19.74
N PRO A 255 18.33 -21.60 19.92
CA PRO A 255 18.50 -23.05 19.84
C PRO A 255 19.08 -23.48 18.50
N ALA A 256 19.84 -24.57 18.50
CA ALA A 256 20.48 -25.10 17.29
C ALA A 256 19.49 -25.38 16.15
N SER A 257 18.27 -25.83 16.47
CA SER A 257 17.19 -26.10 15.50
C SER A 257 16.67 -24.84 14.79
N LEU A 258 16.81 -23.66 15.39
CA LEU A 258 16.32 -22.38 14.84
C LEU A 258 17.44 -21.51 14.24
N ARG A 259 18.71 -21.84 14.52
CA ARG A 259 19.87 -21.00 14.18
C ARG A 259 19.92 -20.64 12.69
N ALA A 260 19.74 -21.60 11.80
CA ALA A 260 19.81 -21.36 10.36
C ALA A 260 18.73 -20.37 9.86
N SER A 261 17.48 -20.52 10.32
CA SER A 261 16.39 -19.59 9.98
C SER A 261 16.63 -18.21 10.61
N PHE A 262 17.10 -18.16 11.86
CA PHE A 262 17.45 -16.90 12.52
C PHE A 262 18.53 -16.13 11.77
N ASP A 263 19.63 -16.79 11.41
CA ASP A 263 20.75 -16.15 10.70
C ASP A 263 20.32 -15.64 9.32
N ALA A 264 19.43 -16.37 8.62
CA ALA A 264 18.83 -15.91 7.37
C ALA A 264 17.97 -14.64 7.57
N HIS A 265 17.23 -14.54 8.67
CA HIS A 265 16.48 -13.33 9.01
C HIS A 265 17.37 -12.16 9.41
N VAL A 266 18.43 -12.39 10.19
CA VAL A 266 19.45 -11.38 10.50
C VAL A 266 20.09 -10.86 9.20
N ALA A 267 20.40 -11.73 8.25
CA ALA A 267 20.90 -11.33 6.94
C ALA A 267 19.88 -10.49 6.17
N ARG A 268 18.58 -10.85 6.20
CA ARG A 268 17.51 -10.06 5.58
C ARG A 268 17.39 -8.67 6.19
N ILE A 269 17.43 -8.57 7.53
CA ILE A 269 17.48 -7.29 8.23
C ILE A 269 18.69 -6.49 7.74
N ARG A 270 19.89 -7.09 7.61
CA ARG A 270 21.07 -6.37 7.08
C ARG A 270 20.87 -5.84 5.66
N SER A 271 20.23 -6.61 4.78
CA SER A 271 20.02 -6.27 3.36
C SER A 271 18.95 -5.20 3.13
N ALA A 272 17.84 -5.25 3.86
CA ALA A 272 16.80 -4.20 3.79
C ALA A 272 17.40 -2.81 4.09
N LEU A 273 18.45 -2.77 4.90
CA LEU A 273 19.11 -1.56 5.35
C LEU A 273 20.23 -1.06 4.43
N SER A 274 20.63 -1.82 3.40
CA SER A 274 21.56 -1.32 2.37
C SER A 274 20.86 -0.55 1.25
N ALA A 275 19.55 -0.73 1.10
CA ALA A 275 18.73 -0.03 0.10
C ALA A 275 18.31 1.40 0.53
N GLN A 276 18.55 1.78 1.79
CA GLN A 276 18.20 3.10 2.36
C GLN A 276 19.33 4.16 2.26
N ARG A 277 20.28 4.01 1.32
CA ARG A 277 21.37 4.99 1.09
C ARG A 277 21.14 5.82 -0.16
#